data_AF-A0AAQ1SQT3-F1
#
_entry.id   AF-A0AAQ1SQT3-F1
#
_cell.length_a   1.000
_cell.length_b   1.000
_cell.length_c   1.000
_cell.angle_alpha   90.00
_cell.angle_beta   90.00
_cell.angle_gamma   90.00
#
_symmetry.space_group_name_H-M   'P 1'
#
loop_
_entity.id
_entity.type
_entity.pdbx_description
1 polymer ?
#
loop_
_entity_poly.entity_id
_entity_poly.type
_entity_poly.pdbx_seq_one_letter_code
_entity_poly.pdbx_strand_id
1 'polypeptide(L)'
;MKLKSLLFISFMTIWAVQCTGVNAMYVYGLRPNTNPTKDYGFMYPIISKGGMIVHDGVIPGPLGDNAENTSIGKACSKNILWLVSFGDSSIEAAKADGKITKVASIEYEQLGVFYGAIYHKFCTVVTGSNATVETKTDAKSATGKKK
;
A
#
# COMPACT_ATOMS: atom_id res chain seq x y z
N MET A 1 -5.07 -52.62 0.09
CA MET A 1 -4.87 -52.01 -1.25
C MET A 1 -3.43 -52.22 -1.68
N LYS A 2 -3.18 -52.64 -2.93
CA LYS A 2 -1.81 -52.89 -3.42
C LYS A 2 -1.06 -51.56 -3.59
N LEU A 3 0.22 -51.50 -3.21
CA LEU A 3 1.09 -50.29 -3.26
C LEU A 3 1.01 -49.55 -4.61
N LYS A 4 0.92 -50.29 -5.72
CA LYS A 4 0.77 -49.74 -7.08
C LYS A 4 -0.51 -48.93 -7.26
N SER A 5 -1.61 -49.34 -6.62
CA SER A 5 -2.89 -48.64 -6.64
C SER A 5 -2.87 -47.37 -5.80
N LEU A 6 -2.13 -47.37 -4.68
CA LEU A 6 -1.94 -46.19 -3.82
C LEU A 6 -1.10 -45.12 -4.52
N LEU A 7 -0.03 -45.51 -5.20
CA LEU A 7 0.81 -44.60 -5.98
C LEU A 7 0.04 -43.99 -7.15
N PHE A 8 -0.81 -44.77 -7.83
CA PHE A 8 -1.61 -44.27 -8.95
C PHE A 8 -2.68 -43.26 -8.50
N ILE A 9 -3.34 -43.52 -7.37
CA ILE A 9 -4.32 -42.58 -6.78
C ILE A 9 -3.62 -41.29 -6.33
N SER A 10 -2.44 -41.38 -5.70
CA SER A 10 -1.63 -40.22 -5.32
C SER A 10 -1.21 -39.38 -6.51
N PHE A 11 -0.88 -40.00 -7.65
CA PHE A 11 -0.46 -39.26 -8.84
C PHE A 11 -1.64 -38.59 -9.55
N MET A 12 -2.81 -39.26 -9.57
CA MET A 12 -4.05 -38.70 -10.11
C MET A 12 -4.61 -37.55 -9.25
N THR A 13 -4.49 -37.61 -7.93
CA THR A 13 -4.93 -36.51 -7.05
C THR A 13 -4.07 -35.25 -7.23
N ILE A 14 -2.76 -35.40 -7.45
CA ILE A 14 -1.86 -34.26 -7.75
C ILE A 14 -2.24 -33.54 -9.05
N TRP A 15 -2.72 -34.26 -10.08
CA TRP A 15 -3.18 -33.67 -11.34
C TRP A 15 -4.61 -33.10 -11.29
N ALA A 16 -5.49 -33.72 -10.51
CA ALA A 16 -6.87 -33.26 -10.30
C ALA A 16 -6.95 -31.99 -9.43
N VAL A 17 -5.93 -31.74 -8.61
CA VAL A 17 -5.77 -30.46 -7.90
C VAL A 17 -5.02 -29.48 -8.80
N GLN A 18 -5.68 -28.95 -9.83
CA GLN A 18 -5.22 -27.74 -10.56
C GLN A 18 -5.23 -26.48 -9.64
N CYS A 19 -5.25 -26.65 -8.33
CA CYS A 19 -5.19 -25.60 -7.31
C CYS A 19 -3.78 -25.43 -6.73
N THR A 20 -2.72 -25.72 -7.49
CA THR A 20 -1.43 -25.08 -7.20
C THR A 20 -1.51 -23.63 -7.71
N GLY A 21 -2.08 -22.75 -6.88
CA GLY A 21 -2.28 -21.31 -7.14
C GLY A 21 -0.98 -20.50 -7.26
N VAL A 22 0.08 -21.08 -7.82
CA VAL A 22 1.36 -20.45 -8.06
C VAL A 22 1.49 -20.21 -9.56
N ASN A 23 1.10 -19.03 -9.99
CA ASN A 23 1.26 -18.61 -11.36
C ASN A 23 2.63 -17.92 -11.51
N ALA A 24 3.46 -18.43 -12.43
CA ALA A 24 4.83 -17.95 -12.65
C ALA A 24 4.91 -16.44 -12.93
N MET A 25 3.89 -15.87 -13.55
CA MET A 25 3.80 -14.44 -13.84
C MET A 25 3.71 -13.59 -12.55
N TYR A 26 2.93 -14.05 -11.57
CA TYR A 26 2.85 -13.43 -10.23
C TYR A 26 4.15 -13.60 -9.43
N VAL A 27 4.82 -14.72 -9.64
CA VAL A 27 6.10 -15.09 -9.04
C VAL A 27 7.23 -14.15 -9.51
N TYR A 28 7.31 -13.89 -10.81
CA TYR A 28 8.29 -12.96 -11.38
C TYR A 28 7.85 -11.49 -11.34
N GLY A 29 6.74 -11.19 -10.65
CA GLY A 29 6.29 -9.82 -10.38
C GLY A 29 5.76 -9.08 -11.61
N LEU A 30 5.28 -9.82 -12.61
CA LEU A 30 4.54 -9.30 -13.76
C LEU A 30 3.04 -9.38 -13.40
N ARG A 31 2.49 -8.32 -12.83
CA ARG A 31 1.04 -8.25 -12.58
C ARG A 31 0.38 -7.61 -13.81
N PRO A 32 -0.79 -8.09 -14.27
CA PRO A 32 -1.62 -7.33 -15.21
C PRO A 32 -2.31 -6.11 -14.57
N ASN A 33 -1.86 -5.69 -13.37
CA ASN A 33 -2.40 -4.53 -12.68
C ASN A 33 -1.85 -3.25 -13.34
N THR A 34 -2.74 -2.42 -13.87
CA THR A 34 -2.42 -1.11 -14.48
C THR A 34 -2.04 -0.05 -13.43
N ASN A 35 -2.28 -0.32 -12.14
CA ASN A 35 -1.76 0.48 -11.05
C ASN A 35 -0.36 -0.03 -10.66
N PRO A 36 0.70 0.79 -10.76
CA PRO A 36 2.07 0.43 -10.35
C PRO A 36 2.20 0.37 -8.82
N THR A 37 1.39 -0.46 -8.15
CA THR A 37 1.68 -0.84 -6.78
C THR A 37 2.86 -1.81 -6.84
N LYS A 38 4.01 -1.41 -6.29
CA LYS A 38 5.06 -2.38 -5.94
C LYS A 38 4.41 -3.51 -5.14
N ASP A 39 4.82 -4.75 -5.39
CA ASP A 39 4.15 -5.98 -4.96
C ASP A 39 4.17 -6.27 -3.43
N TYR A 40 3.84 -5.30 -2.58
CA TYR A 40 3.93 -5.40 -1.12
C TYR A 40 2.92 -6.38 -0.48
N GLY A 41 1.84 -6.72 -1.19
CA GLY A 41 0.84 -7.67 -0.69
C GLY A 41 1.20 -9.14 -0.87
N PHE A 42 2.35 -9.48 -1.46
CA PHE A 42 2.70 -10.85 -1.79
C PHE A 42 4.17 -11.13 -1.52
N MET A 43 4.43 -12.12 -0.66
CA MET A 43 5.78 -12.51 -0.22
C MET A 43 6.73 -12.76 -1.40
N TYR A 44 6.28 -13.49 -2.40
CA TYR A 44 7.13 -13.99 -3.48
C TYR A 44 7.81 -12.88 -4.32
N PRO A 45 7.10 -11.86 -4.85
CA PRO A 45 7.73 -10.79 -5.60
C PRO A 45 8.62 -9.87 -4.76
N ILE A 46 8.40 -9.76 -3.44
CA ILE A 46 9.35 -9.08 -2.54
C ILE A 46 10.67 -9.87 -2.48
N ILE A 47 10.58 -11.20 -2.39
CA ILE A 47 11.77 -12.07 -2.42
C ILE A 47 12.49 -11.97 -3.78
N SER A 48 11.77 -12.16 -4.89
CA SER A 48 12.38 -12.24 -6.22
C SER A 48 12.95 -10.91 -6.71
N LYS A 49 12.43 -9.76 -6.23
CA LYS A 49 12.96 -8.42 -6.52
C LYS A 49 14.03 -7.94 -5.52
N GLY A 50 14.49 -8.82 -4.62
CA GLY A 50 15.56 -8.49 -3.65
C GLY A 50 15.09 -7.68 -2.42
N GLY A 51 13.78 -7.43 -2.30
CA GLY A 51 13.16 -6.75 -1.15
C GLY A 51 13.24 -7.53 0.17
N MET A 52 13.80 -8.74 0.17
CA MET A 52 14.14 -9.49 1.38
C MET A 52 15.16 -8.77 2.26
N ILE A 53 16.16 -8.08 1.69
CA ILE A 53 17.23 -7.45 2.47
C ILE A 53 16.84 -6.02 2.85
N VAL A 54 16.45 -5.21 1.88
CA VAL A 54 15.90 -3.87 2.11
C VAL A 54 14.78 -3.67 1.10
N HIS A 55 13.61 -3.26 1.58
CA HIS A 55 12.54 -2.81 0.71
C HIS A 55 12.07 -1.43 1.12
N ASP A 56 11.85 -0.57 0.13
CA ASP A 56 11.24 0.75 0.31
C ASP A 56 10.21 0.99 -0.80
N GLY A 57 9.00 1.37 -0.39
CA GLY A 57 8.02 1.82 -1.36
C GLY A 57 6.71 2.28 -0.79
N VAL A 58 5.87 2.69 -1.73
CA VAL A 58 4.66 3.47 -1.49
C VAL A 58 3.49 2.69 -2.06
N ILE A 59 2.43 2.57 -1.26
CA ILE A 59 1.20 1.88 -1.61
C ILE A 59 0.08 2.91 -1.58
N PRO A 60 -0.59 3.18 -2.71
CA PRO A 60 -1.76 4.04 -2.69
C PRO A 60 -2.87 3.36 -1.87
N GLY A 61 -3.39 4.11 -0.90
CA GLY A 61 -4.56 3.76 -0.12
C GLY A 61 -5.87 4.16 -0.83
N PRO A 62 -7.00 4.12 -0.11
CA PRO A 62 -8.26 4.59 -0.65
C PRO A 62 -8.19 6.09 -1.00
N LEU A 63 -8.78 6.46 -2.13
CA LEU A 63 -8.94 7.85 -2.53
C LEU A 63 -10.06 8.49 -1.71
N GLY A 64 -9.89 9.76 -1.37
CA GLY A 64 -10.89 10.56 -0.65
C GLY A 64 -11.80 11.37 -1.59
N ASP A 65 -12.49 12.36 -1.03
CA ASP A 65 -13.56 13.11 -1.69
C ASP A 65 -13.06 14.24 -2.60
N ASN A 66 -12.29 13.91 -3.64
CA ASN A 66 -11.79 14.86 -4.67
C ASN A 66 -11.36 16.24 -4.13
N ALA A 67 -10.76 16.25 -2.94
CA ALA A 67 -10.33 17.49 -2.29
C ALA A 67 -9.08 18.04 -2.99
N GLU A 68 -8.88 19.35 -2.95
CA GLU A 68 -7.65 19.95 -3.48
C GLU A 68 -6.43 19.51 -2.64
N ASN A 69 -5.35 19.14 -3.32
CA ASN A 69 -4.07 18.75 -2.69
C ASN A 69 -3.29 19.98 -2.20
N THR A 70 -3.78 20.63 -1.15
CA THR A 70 -3.17 21.87 -0.62
C THR A 70 -2.34 21.65 0.65
N SER A 71 -2.49 20.51 1.30
CA SER A 71 -1.82 20.16 2.55
C SER A 71 -1.47 18.67 2.58
N ILE A 72 -0.35 18.35 3.21
CA ILE A 72 0.16 16.99 3.37
C ILE A 72 0.49 16.80 4.84
N GLY A 73 0.06 15.68 5.42
CA GLY A 73 0.39 15.29 6.79
C GLY A 73 0.88 13.86 6.84
N LYS A 74 1.78 13.56 7.78
CA LYS A 74 2.47 12.27 7.84
C LYS A 74 2.58 11.75 9.27
N ALA A 75 2.17 10.51 9.47
CA ALA A 75 2.29 9.82 10.75
C ALA A 75 2.96 8.46 10.56
N CYS A 76 3.92 8.13 11.43
CA CYS A 76 4.74 6.93 11.29
C CYS A 76 4.78 6.10 12.56
N SER A 77 4.72 4.79 12.38
CA SER A 77 5.06 3.78 13.39
C SER A 77 6.33 3.05 12.96
N LYS A 78 7.14 2.67 13.94
CA LYS A 78 8.40 1.98 13.74
C LYS A 78 8.46 0.78 14.67
N ASN A 79 9.04 -0.30 14.19
CA ASN A 79 9.46 -1.40 15.03
C ASN A 79 10.97 -1.64 14.91
N ILE A 80 11.55 -2.14 15.99
CA ILE A 80 12.96 -2.53 16.07
C ILE A 80 13.00 -3.99 16.52
N LEU A 81 13.73 -4.80 15.77
CA LEU A 81 13.95 -6.24 15.98
C LEU A 81 12.64 -7.04 16.11
N TRP A 82 11.52 -6.48 15.67
CA TRP A 82 10.17 -7.00 15.93
C TRP A 82 9.83 -7.14 17.43
N LEU A 83 10.65 -6.55 18.32
CA LEU A 83 10.50 -6.63 19.77
C LEU A 83 9.82 -5.40 20.36
N VAL A 84 10.16 -4.23 19.84
CA VAL A 84 9.65 -2.95 20.35
C VAL A 84 9.04 -2.19 19.19
N SER A 85 7.80 -1.74 19.38
CA SER A 85 7.07 -0.90 18.43
C SER A 85 6.66 0.40 19.08
N PHE A 86 6.78 1.51 18.36
CA PHE A 86 6.41 2.84 18.83
C PHE A 86 6.00 3.77 17.69
N GLY A 87 5.24 4.79 18.04
CA GLY A 87 4.65 5.75 17.11
C GLY A 87 3.19 5.44 16.78
N ASP A 88 2.58 6.38 16.08
CA ASP A 88 1.20 6.30 15.61
C ASP A 88 1.23 6.51 14.09
N SER A 89 0.70 5.56 13.35
CA SER A 89 0.56 5.63 11.89
C SER A 89 -0.91 5.64 11.46
N SER A 90 -1.81 6.04 12.35
CA SER A 90 -3.22 6.24 12.01
C SER A 90 -3.41 7.35 10.99
N ILE A 91 -4.53 7.28 10.26
CA ILE A 91 -4.93 8.34 9.31
C ILE A 91 -5.24 9.62 10.09
N GLU A 92 -5.80 9.49 11.29
CA GLU A 92 -6.14 10.59 12.18
C GLU A 92 -4.91 11.36 12.62
N ALA A 93 -3.84 10.67 13.03
CA ALA A 93 -2.57 11.31 13.37
C ALA A 93 -1.97 12.05 12.16
N ALA A 94 -2.01 11.43 10.98
CA ALA A 94 -1.51 12.06 9.76
C ALA A 94 -2.35 13.28 9.34
N LYS A 95 -3.68 13.20 9.47
CA LYS A 95 -4.57 14.34 9.24
C LYS A 95 -4.31 15.46 10.22
N ALA A 96 -4.12 15.14 11.50
CA ALA A 96 -3.83 16.11 12.54
C ALA A 96 -2.51 16.85 12.28
N ASP A 97 -1.47 16.11 11.88
CA ASP A 97 -0.16 16.66 11.48
C ASP A 97 -0.28 17.65 10.31
N GLY A 98 -1.04 17.29 9.27
CA GLY A 98 -1.29 18.16 8.10
C GLY A 98 -2.39 19.20 8.28
N LYS A 99 -3.08 19.22 9.43
CA LYS A 99 -4.33 19.98 9.71
C LYS A 99 -5.49 19.69 8.73
N ILE A 100 -5.44 18.55 8.04
CA ILE A 100 -6.30 18.18 6.92
C ILE A 100 -7.72 17.86 7.40
N THR A 101 -8.69 18.61 6.88
CA THR A 101 -10.11 18.37 7.15
C THR A 101 -10.75 17.48 6.09
N LYS A 102 -10.38 17.67 4.82
CA LYS A 102 -10.88 16.87 3.70
C LYS A 102 -9.73 16.11 3.05
N VAL A 103 -9.85 14.79 2.99
CA VAL A 103 -8.82 13.91 2.44
C VAL A 103 -9.00 13.81 0.93
N ALA A 104 -7.90 13.94 0.18
CA ALA A 104 -7.85 13.76 -1.27
C ALA A 104 -7.24 12.39 -1.62
N SER A 105 -6.05 12.08 -1.09
CA SER A 105 -5.42 10.77 -1.24
C SER A 105 -4.75 10.33 0.05
N ILE A 106 -4.58 9.02 0.17
CA ILE A 106 -3.83 8.38 1.23
C ILE A 106 -2.75 7.53 0.57
N GLU A 107 -1.53 7.62 1.07
CA GLU A 107 -0.40 6.82 0.64
C GLU A 107 0.27 6.18 1.86
N TYR A 108 0.68 4.93 1.72
CA TYR A 108 1.39 4.20 2.76
C TYR A 108 2.83 3.98 2.33
N GLU A 109 3.77 4.56 3.06
CA GLU A 109 5.20 4.29 2.87
C GLU A 109 5.63 3.14 3.79
N GLN A 110 6.28 2.13 3.20
CA GLN A 110 6.81 0.98 3.92
C GLN A 110 8.30 0.86 3.66
N LEU A 111 9.07 0.87 4.73
CA LEU A 111 10.50 0.58 4.72
C LEU A 111 10.75 -0.61 5.65
N GLY A 112 11.33 -1.67 5.12
CA GLY A 112 11.72 -2.84 5.91
C GLY A 112 13.14 -3.29 5.62
N VAL A 113 13.81 -3.77 6.66
CA VAL A 113 15.17 -4.32 6.62
C VAL A 113 15.12 -5.77 7.12
N PHE A 114 15.69 -6.68 6.33
CA PHE A 114 15.60 -8.13 6.50
C PHE A 114 14.15 -8.59 6.72
N TYR A 115 13.32 -8.42 5.69
CA TYR A 115 11.88 -8.75 5.73
C TYR A 115 11.12 -8.01 6.86
N GLY A 116 11.63 -6.87 7.31
CA GLY A 116 11.06 -6.11 8.43
C GLY A 116 11.37 -6.70 9.81
N ALA A 117 12.18 -7.75 9.90
CA ALA A 117 12.55 -8.38 11.16
C ALA A 117 13.52 -7.51 11.98
N ILE A 118 14.47 -6.83 11.34
CA ILE A 118 15.43 -5.96 12.06
C ILE A 118 14.85 -4.58 12.30
N TYR A 119 14.20 -4.02 11.28
CA TYR A 119 13.59 -2.72 11.35
C TYR A 119 12.46 -2.65 10.34
N HIS A 120 11.33 -2.13 10.78
CA HIS A 120 10.20 -1.83 9.92
C HIS A 120 9.65 -0.45 10.27
N LYS A 121 9.42 0.38 9.26
CA LYS A 121 8.78 1.68 9.36
C LYS A 121 7.58 1.70 8.43
N PHE A 122 6.42 1.99 9.00
CA PHE A 122 5.18 2.18 8.26
C PHE A 122 4.71 3.62 8.49
N CYS A 123 4.56 4.39 7.42
CA CYS A 123 4.05 5.74 7.49
C CYS A 123 2.78 5.87 6.67
N THR A 124 1.80 6.56 7.24
CA THR A 124 0.59 7.00 6.54
C THR A 124 0.80 8.45 6.16
N VAL A 125 0.72 8.74 4.87
CA VAL A 125 0.78 10.07 4.29
C VAL A 125 -0.62 10.40 3.79
N VAL A 126 -1.18 11.49 4.29
CA VAL A 126 -2.50 11.97 3.90
C VAL A 126 -2.29 13.27 3.15
N THR A 127 -2.88 13.37 1.97
CA THR A 127 -2.95 14.63 1.22
C THR A 127 -4.39 15.11 1.20
N GLY A 128 -4.59 16.42 1.15
CA GLY A 128 -5.93 16.99 1.09
C GLY A 128 -5.94 18.48 1.35
N SER A 129 -7.11 18.99 1.75
CA SER A 129 -7.31 20.41 2.02
C SER A 129 -7.70 20.72 3.45
N ASN A 130 -7.31 21.92 3.86
CA ASN A 130 -7.75 22.54 5.10
C ASN A 130 -8.99 23.38 4.80
N ALA A 131 -10.00 23.31 5.67
CA ALA A 131 -11.25 24.07 5.54
C ALA A 131 -11.04 25.60 5.40
N THR A 132 -9.87 26.12 5.76
CA THR A 132 -9.49 27.52 5.64
C THR A 132 -9.14 27.98 4.22
N VAL A 133 -8.97 27.06 3.26
CA VAL A 133 -8.58 27.39 1.87
C VAL A 133 -9.78 27.47 0.92
N GLU A 134 -10.88 26.76 1.21
CA GLU A 134 -12.07 26.74 0.34
C GLU A 134 -12.76 28.10 0.19
N THR A 135 -12.47 29.09 1.04
CA THR A 135 -13.16 30.39 0.99
C THR A 135 -12.52 31.41 0.03
N LYS A 136 -11.39 31.12 -0.64
CA LYS A 136 -10.67 32.13 -1.45
C LYS A 136 -10.75 31.96 -2.97
N THR A 137 -11.16 30.81 -3.48
CA THR A 137 -11.12 30.57 -4.94
C THR A 137 -12.48 30.79 -5.63
N ASP A 138 -13.61 30.61 -4.94
CA ASP A 138 -14.93 30.78 -5.56
C ASP A 138 -15.40 32.23 -5.70
N ALA A 139 -14.72 33.19 -5.05
CA ALA A 139 -15.13 34.60 -5.08
C ALA A 139 -14.58 35.42 -6.26
N LYS A 140 -13.71 34.87 -7.12
CA LYS A 140 -13.02 35.65 -8.18
C LYS A 140 -13.36 35.26 -9.64
N SER A 141 -14.45 34.55 -9.90
CA SER A 141 -14.88 34.26 -11.29
C SER A 141 -16.32 34.68 -11.63
N ALA A 142 -16.88 35.64 -10.89
CA ALA A 142 -18.19 36.21 -11.20
C ALA A 142 -18.15 37.74 -11.16
N THR A 143 -17.36 38.37 -12.04
CA THR A 143 -17.56 39.79 -12.36
C THR A 143 -17.01 40.15 -13.75
N GLY A 144 -17.91 40.08 -14.74
CA GLY A 144 -18.09 41.14 -15.74
C GLY A 144 -17.07 41.34 -16.86
N LYS A 145 -17.49 41.05 -18.09
CA LYS A 145 -17.74 42.12 -19.08
C LYS A 145 -18.59 41.60 -20.25
N LYS A 146 -19.89 41.90 -20.19
CA LYS A 146 -20.69 42.24 -21.37
C LYS A 146 -20.47 43.73 -21.64
N LYS A 147 -19.90 44.07 -22.80
CA LYS A 147 -20.28 45.19 -23.67
C LYS A 147 -19.45 45.12 -24.94
#